data_AF-A0A1W9LZS5-F1
#
_entry.id   AF-A0A1W9LZS5-F1
#
_cell.length_a   1.000
_cell.length_b   1.000
_cell.length_c   1.000
_cell.angle_alpha   90.00
_cell.angle_beta   90.00
_cell.angle_gamma   90.00
#
_symmetry.space_group_name_H-M   'P 1'
#
loop_
_entity.id
_entity.type
_entity.pdbx_description
1 polymer ?
#
loop_
_entity_poly.entity_id
_entity_poly.type
_entity_poly.pdbx_seq_one_letter_code
_entity_poly.pdbx_strand_id
1 'polypeptide(L)'
;MRVFKQLVLRLAATDFVRSAIEERSDLTAFRGKPTPRVVAGLGVIALSYVIGWPAVAVLGLLSVRLGNPWLVAVGGPLTYGLSHLIFLLGMYLAGALYSMIFLRWLTRVAMERLLGWANGVSRCCGLALLGLAVLLAGSGGAARAREPELADLATRFSPEAYLARQRHAEVRVLAVGEGADRAYAFIPAAPHPGRAPLVLFLHGWLGVSPKNFGALIDHLVLRGAVVIYPVYQTPPQTQPRQVTDLAAGATRAALAAVEASYPSLVDRGKVLYYGYSMGAAIAINLARAPARHGMPPPQVLVLVAPGDAHHVAHGPEGASIIGDPGDLPADLPVVLMTGAADTSIGVATARALAPRLCHGRTDRRTLLVFPSDERGDVRVKSGHGSPGAPDSRYDFRDASAPVPACIPARDGFEPSASLNTLDFAGYWKVVSGMLDWVESGRYPSEVFGTGAEVHFLGLWPDGTPYKPALVEDVCGARN
;
A
#
# COMPACT_ATOMS: atom_id res chain seq x y z
N MET A 1 -14.10 40.17 -8.94
CA MET A 1 -12.94 39.61 -8.20
C MET A 1 -13.32 38.70 -7.02
N ARG A 2 -14.29 39.05 -6.16
CA ARG A 2 -14.67 38.24 -4.98
C ARG A 2 -15.12 36.80 -5.31
N VAL A 3 -15.93 36.64 -6.37
CA VAL A 3 -16.40 35.33 -6.85
C VAL A 3 -15.26 34.45 -7.37
N PHE A 4 -14.32 35.04 -8.12
CA PHE A 4 -13.16 34.30 -8.65
C PHE A 4 -12.21 33.86 -7.53
N LYS A 5 -12.01 34.71 -6.51
CA LYS A 5 -11.25 34.35 -5.31
C LYS A 5 -11.90 33.19 -4.54
N GLN A 6 -13.23 33.19 -4.39
CA GLN A 6 -13.95 32.07 -3.78
C GLN A 6 -13.85 30.78 -4.60
N LEU A 7 -13.88 30.87 -5.92
CA LEU A 7 -13.71 29.72 -6.81
C LEU A 7 -12.31 29.09 -6.66
N VAL A 8 -11.26 29.91 -6.64
CA VAL A 8 -9.87 29.44 -6.42
C VAL A 8 -9.73 28.74 -5.07
N LEU A 9 -10.28 29.32 -4.00
CA LEU A 9 -10.24 28.69 -2.67
C LEU A 9 -11.01 27.37 -2.61
N ARG A 10 -12.15 27.26 -3.31
CA ARG A 10 -12.90 26.00 -3.42
C ARG A 10 -12.14 24.94 -4.23
N LEU A 11 -11.49 25.33 -5.32
CA LEU A 11 -10.65 24.42 -6.11
C LEU A 11 -9.44 23.94 -5.30
N ALA A 12 -8.80 24.83 -4.54
CA ALA A 12 -7.70 24.49 -3.64
C ALA A 12 -8.09 23.48 -2.55
N ALA A 13 -9.35 23.49 -2.12
CA ALA A 13 -9.86 22.58 -1.11
C ALA A 13 -10.14 21.16 -1.64
N THR A 14 -10.09 20.92 -2.95
CA THR A 14 -10.28 19.57 -3.50
C THR A 14 -9.10 18.66 -3.22
N ASP A 15 -9.35 17.38 -2.95
CA ASP A 15 -8.30 16.42 -2.56
C ASP A 15 -7.21 16.27 -3.63
N PHE A 16 -7.59 16.36 -4.90
CA PHE A 16 -6.64 16.32 -6.02
C PHE A 16 -5.67 17.51 -6.01
N VAL A 17 -6.18 18.73 -5.81
CA VAL A 17 -5.35 19.95 -5.78
C VAL A 17 -4.53 20.00 -4.50
N ARG A 18 -5.15 19.66 -3.37
CA ARG A 18 -4.50 19.64 -2.06
C ARG A 18 -3.31 18.68 -2.05
N SER A 19 -3.54 17.43 -2.44
CA SER A 19 -2.47 16.42 -2.53
C SER A 19 -1.37 16.82 -3.53
N ALA A 20 -1.72 17.43 -4.68
CA ALA A 20 -0.73 17.90 -5.64
C ALA A 20 0.19 19.00 -5.09
N ILE A 21 -0.34 19.90 -4.25
CA ILE A 21 0.40 20.99 -3.58
C ILE A 21 1.24 20.44 -2.41
N GLU A 22 0.62 19.65 -1.52
CA GLU A 22 1.27 19.12 -0.32
C GLU A 22 2.43 18.18 -0.64
N GLU A 23 2.27 17.33 -1.65
CA GLU A 23 3.32 16.40 -2.10
C GLU A 23 4.43 17.07 -2.92
N ARG A 24 4.31 18.38 -3.21
CA ARG A 24 5.18 19.09 -4.16
C ARG A 24 5.39 18.30 -5.45
N SER A 25 4.29 17.83 -6.05
CA SER A 25 4.30 17.04 -7.28
C SER A 25 5.23 17.64 -8.34
N ASP A 26 6.28 16.92 -8.73
CA ASP A 26 7.30 17.39 -9.67
C ASP A 26 7.41 16.48 -10.90
N LEU A 27 8.28 16.86 -11.84
CA LEU A 27 8.50 16.13 -13.08
C LEU A 27 9.71 15.18 -12.98
N THR A 28 10.13 14.77 -11.77
CA THR A 28 11.31 13.89 -11.61
C THR A 28 11.15 12.55 -12.31
N ALA A 29 9.92 12.02 -12.40
CA ALA A 29 9.60 10.83 -13.18
C ALA A 29 9.93 10.95 -14.68
N PHE A 30 10.03 12.18 -15.22
CA PHE A 30 10.41 12.44 -16.61
C PHE A 30 11.94 12.55 -16.83
N ARG A 31 12.77 12.45 -15.78
CA ARG A 31 14.24 12.50 -15.91
C ARG A 31 14.85 11.19 -16.44
N GLY A 32 14.10 10.09 -16.40
CA GLY A 32 14.49 8.82 -17.03
C GLY A 32 14.37 8.88 -18.55
N LYS A 33 15.07 7.98 -19.26
CA LYS A 33 14.89 7.84 -20.72
C LYS A 33 13.44 7.39 -21.00
N PRO A 34 12.66 8.12 -21.83
CA PRO A 34 11.28 7.74 -22.13
C PRO A 34 11.26 6.39 -22.85
N THR A 35 10.31 5.53 -22.49
CA THR A 35 10.14 4.24 -23.18
C THR A 35 9.64 4.47 -24.61
N PRO A 36 9.92 3.55 -25.56
CA PRO A 36 9.42 3.68 -26.94
C PRO A 36 7.91 3.86 -27.02
N ARG A 37 7.16 3.27 -26.08
CA ARG A 37 5.71 3.41 -25.94
C ARG A 37 5.29 4.84 -25.57
N VAL A 38 6.03 5.50 -24.68
CA VAL A 38 5.78 6.90 -24.30
C VAL A 38 6.08 7.85 -25.46
N VAL A 39 7.18 7.62 -26.18
CA VAL A 39 7.53 8.42 -27.37
C VAL A 39 6.46 8.25 -28.46
N ALA A 40 5.98 7.03 -28.70
CA ALA A 40 4.88 6.77 -29.61
C ALA A 40 3.59 7.49 -29.18
N GLY A 41 3.24 7.45 -27.89
CA GLY A 41 2.08 8.16 -27.35
C GLY A 41 2.16 9.68 -27.55
N LEU A 42 3.31 10.28 -27.25
CA LEU A 42 3.56 11.71 -27.49
C LEU A 42 3.48 12.07 -28.98
N GLY A 43 3.97 11.20 -29.87
CA GLY A 43 3.83 11.35 -31.31
C GLY A 43 2.37 11.35 -31.77
N VAL A 44 1.54 10.46 -31.22
CA VAL A 44 0.09 10.38 -31.50
C VAL A 44 -0.65 11.62 -30.99
N ILE A 45 -0.29 12.13 -29.81
CA ILE A 45 -0.84 13.40 -29.30
C ILE A 45 -0.46 14.56 -30.22
N ALA A 46 0.80 14.66 -30.65
CA ALA A 46 1.21 15.73 -31.57
C ALA A 46 0.44 15.64 -32.91
N LEU A 47 0.26 14.44 -33.44
CA LEU A 47 -0.49 14.18 -34.66
C LEU A 47 -1.96 14.62 -34.55
N SER A 48 -2.61 14.45 -33.39
CA SER A 48 -4.01 14.88 -33.22
C SER A 48 -4.19 16.37 -33.43
N TYR A 49 -3.26 17.20 -32.92
CA TYR A 49 -3.33 18.65 -33.09
C TYR A 49 -3.07 19.11 -34.53
N VAL A 50 -2.19 18.39 -35.23
CA VAL A 50 -1.87 18.65 -36.64
C VAL A 50 -3.03 18.28 -37.57
N ILE A 51 -3.83 17.28 -37.21
CA ILE A 51 -5.01 16.89 -38.01
C ILE A 51 -6.18 17.84 -37.73
N GLY A 52 -6.50 18.10 -36.46
CA GLY A 52 -7.74 18.79 -36.08
C GLY A 52 -7.85 20.22 -36.64
N TRP A 53 -6.93 21.11 -36.28
CA TRP A 53 -7.05 22.54 -36.60
C TRP A 53 -6.94 22.87 -38.10
N PRO A 54 -5.95 22.32 -38.83
CA PRO A 54 -5.87 22.53 -40.28
C PRO A 54 -7.08 21.95 -41.03
N ALA A 55 -7.58 20.78 -40.65
CA ALA A 55 -8.75 20.19 -41.30
C ALA A 55 -10.02 21.02 -41.07
N VAL A 56 -10.24 21.54 -39.86
CA VAL A 56 -11.35 22.46 -39.57
C VAL A 56 -11.21 23.77 -40.35
N ALA A 57 -10.00 24.30 -40.49
CA ALA A 57 -9.74 25.50 -41.29
C ALA A 57 -10.03 25.27 -42.79
N VAL A 58 -9.62 24.12 -43.33
CA VAL A 58 -9.93 23.72 -44.72
C VAL A 58 -11.44 23.56 -44.93
N LEU A 59 -12.14 22.92 -43.99
CA LEU A 59 -13.61 22.82 -44.02
C LEU A 59 -14.28 24.21 -43.99
N GLY A 60 -13.74 25.14 -43.20
CA GLY A 60 -14.15 26.54 -43.18
C GLY A 60 -14.01 27.22 -44.54
N LEU A 61 -12.84 27.08 -45.16
CA LEU A 61 -12.56 27.65 -46.48
C LEU A 61 -13.47 27.05 -47.57
N LEU A 62 -13.70 25.74 -47.54
CA LEU A 62 -14.56 25.04 -48.50
C LEU A 62 -16.03 25.41 -48.32
N SER A 63 -16.49 25.55 -47.08
CA SER A 63 -17.85 26.01 -46.76
C SER A 63 -18.16 27.37 -47.40
N VAL A 64 -17.22 28.33 -47.28
CA VAL A 64 -17.36 29.66 -47.89
C VAL A 64 -17.32 29.59 -49.41
N ARG A 65 -16.38 28.84 -50.00
CA ARG A 65 -16.24 28.75 -51.48
C ARG A 65 -17.40 28.04 -52.17
N LEU A 66 -17.97 27.03 -51.52
CA LEU A 66 -19.04 26.19 -52.07
C LEU A 66 -20.44 26.66 -51.66
N GLY A 67 -20.53 27.72 -50.84
CA GLY A 67 -21.80 28.23 -50.32
C GLY A 67 -22.57 27.20 -49.47
N ASN A 68 -21.87 26.20 -48.91
CA ASN A 68 -22.49 25.08 -48.20
C ASN A 68 -22.08 25.07 -46.71
N PRO A 69 -22.89 25.66 -45.82
CA PRO A 69 -22.57 25.76 -44.40
C PRO A 69 -22.53 24.41 -43.67
N TRP A 70 -23.17 23.36 -44.24
CA TRP A 70 -23.20 22.03 -43.63
C TRP A 70 -21.81 21.38 -43.54
N LEU A 71 -20.88 21.76 -44.42
CA LEU A 71 -19.49 21.28 -44.38
C LEU A 71 -18.80 21.62 -43.06
N VAL A 72 -19.06 22.79 -42.48
CA VAL A 72 -18.51 23.18 -41.17
C VAL A 72 -19.41 22.71 -40.04
N ALA A 73 -20.74 22.83 -40.19
CA ALA A 73 -21.68 22.48 -39.13
C ALA A 73 -21.64 20.99 -38.75
N VAL A 74 -21.38 20.11 -39.73
CA VAL A 74 -21.26 18.66 -39.50
C VAL A 74 -19.80 18.21 -39.54
N GLY A 75 -19.04 18.66 -40.55
CA GLY A 75 -17.64 18.25 -40.71
C GLY A 75 -16.74 18.76 -39.58
N GLY A 76 -17.01 19.95 -39.03
CA GLY A 76 -16.24 20.51 -37.92
C GLY A 76 -16.31 19.65 -36.66
N PRO A 77 -17.51 19.37 -36.11
CA PRO A 77 -17.67 18.48 -34.96
C PRO A 77 -17.12 17.07 -35.18
N LEU A 78 -17.31 16.48 -36.37
CA LEU A 78 -16.78 15.15 -36.70
C LEU A 78 -15.24 15.13 -36.71
N THR A 79 -14.62 16.13 -37.32
CA THR A 79 -13.16 16.29 -37.37
C THR A 79 -12.57 16.51 -35.98
N TYR A 80 -13.24 17.36 -35.18
CA TYR A 80 -12.86 17.57 -33.78
C TYR A 80 -13.00 16.30 -32.94
N GLY A 81 -14.11 15.56 -33.10
CA GLY A 81 -14.34 14.28 -32.44
C GLY A 81 -13.26 13.25 -32.77
N LEU A 82 -12.90 13.11 -34.05
CA LEU A 82 -11.82 12.22 -34.50
C LEU A 82 -10.46 12.64 -33.91
N SER A 83 -10.14 13.93 -33.96
CA SER A 83 -8.94 14.48 -33.32
C SER A 83 -8.91 14.17 -31.82
N HIS A 84 -10.05 14.23 -31.15
CA HIS A 84 -10.15 13.94 -29.72
C HIS A 84 -9.94 12.45 -29.41
N LEU A 85 -10.44 11.54 -30.25
CA LEU A 85 -10.18 10.10 -30.11
C LEU A 85 -8.70 9.76 -30.31
N ILE A 86 -8.03 10.40 -31.28
CA ILE A 86 -6.59 10.23 -31.50
C ILE A 86 -5.79 10.77 -30.31
N PHE A 87 -6.21 11.91 -29.75
CA PHE A 87 -5.63 12.46 -28.52
C PHE A 87 -5.75 11.47 -27.34
N LEU A 88 -6.93 10.89 -27.12
CA LEU A 88 -7.17 9.90 -26.07
C LEU A 88 -6.33 8.63 -26.25
N LEU A 89 -6.16 8.17 -27.50
CA LEU A 89 -5.27 7.06 -27.83
C LEU A 89 -3.81 7.39 -27.48
N GLY A 90 -3.35 8.60 -27.82
CA GLY A 90 -2.00 9.07 -27.48
C GLY A 90 -1.77 9.14 -25.97
N MET A 91 -2.76 9.60 -25.20
CA MET A 91 -2.73 9.61 -23.73
C MET A 91 -2.67 8.19 -23.14
N TYR A 92 -3.46 7.25 -23.67
CA TYR A 92 -3.43 5.85 -23.27
C TYR A 92 -2.06 5.21 -23.53
N LEU A 93 -1.45 5.49 -24.69
CA LEU A 93 -0.13 4.99 -25.05
C LEU A 93 0.99 5.64 -24.22
N ALA A 94 0.90 6.94 -23.93
CA ALA A 94 1.84 7.66 -23.06
C ALA A 94 1.80 7.20 -21.59
N GLY A 95 0.73 6.50 -21.19
CA GLY A 95 0.58 5.89 -19.87
C GLY A 95 -0.15 6.80 -18.89
N ALA A 96 -1.16 6.23 -18.21
CA ALA A 96 -1.97 6.92 -17.20
C ALA A 96 -1.12 7.47 -16.04
N LEU A 97 -0.04 6.77 -15.68
CA LEU A 97 0.90 7.20 -14.64
C LEU A 97 1.61 8.52 -15.00
N TYR A 98 2.20 8.63 -16.19
CA TYR A 98 2.88 9.85 -16.64
C TYR A 98 1.92 11.02 -16.86
N SER A 99 0.72 10.72 -17.39
CA SER A 99 -0.36 11.69 -17.56
C SER A 99 -0.80 12.28 -16.22
N MET A 100 -0.97 11.43 -15.20
CA MET A 100 -1.32 11.86 -13.85
C MET A 100 -0.20 12.66 -13.18
N ILE A 101 1.06 12.26 -13.32
CA ILE A 101 2.21 13.00 -12.79
C ILE A 101 2.29 14.41 -13.41
N PHE A 102 2.13 14.50 -14.74
CA PHE A 102 2.11 15.78 -15.45
C PHE A 102 0.93 16.67 -15.02
N LEU A 103 -0.29 16.11 -14.94
CA LEU A 103 -1.48 16.84 -14.52
C LEU A 103 -1.35 17.33 -13.08
N ARG A 104 -0.86 16.50 -12.15
CA ARG A 104 -0.63 16.90 -10.75
C ARG A 104 0.39 18.02 -10.64
N TRP A 105 1.51 17.91 -11.36
CA TRP A 105 2.50 18.99 -11.43
C TRP A 105 1.91 20.30 -11.97
N LEU A 106 1.18 20.23 -13.10
CA LEU A 106 0.56 21.39 -13.73
C LEU A 106 -0.47 22.04 -12.81
N THR A 107 -1.30 21.23 -12.15
CA THR A 107 -2.29 21.67 -11.16
C THR A 107 -1.62 22.37 -9.99
N ARG A 108 -0.53 21.81 -9.42
CA ARG A 108 0.24 22.48 -8.35
C ARG A 108 0.73 23.85 -8.83
N VAL A 109 1.46 23.90 -9.93
CA VAL A 109 2.08 25.15 -10.44
C VAL A 109 1.02 26.21 -10.73
N ALA A 110 -0.12 25.81 -11.27
CA ALA A 110 -1.24 26.72 -11.53
C ALA A 110 -1.88 27.22 -10.23
N MET A 111 -2.12 26.33 -9.27
CA MET A 111 -2.84 26.63 -8.04
C MET A 111 -1.99 27.41 -7.04
N GLU A 112 -0.67 27.16 -6.94
CA GLU A 112 0.25 27.99 -6.15
C GLU A 112 0.25 29.44 -6.63
N ARG A 113 0.22 29.67 -7.94
CA ARG A 113 0.13 31.02 -8.53
C ARG A 113 -1.23 31.66 -8.29
N LEU A 114 -2.32 30.90 -8.44
CA LEU A 114 -3.69 31.37 -8.20
C LEU A 114 -3.92 31.70 -6.71
N LEU A 115 -3.39 30.90 -5.79
CA LEU A 115 -3.46 31.12 -4.34
C LEU A 115 -2.58 32.30 -3.91
N GLY A 116 -1.38 32.43 -4.48
CA GLY A 116 -0.53 33.61 -4.28
C GLY A 116 -1.22 34.91 -4.71
N TRP A 117 -1.94 34.89 -5.84
CA TRP A 117 -2.80 36.00 -6.27
C TRP A 117 -3.99 36.23 -5.31
N ALA A 118 -4.70 35.16 -4.93
CA ALA A 118 -5.85 35.25 -4.03
C ALA A 118 -5.46 35.84 -2.66
N ASN A 119 -4.25 35.54 -2.17
CA ASN A 119 -3.72 36.01 -0.91
C ASN A 119 -2.99 37.37 -1.01
N GLY A 120 -2.98 38.01 -2.18
CA GLY A 120 -2.41 39.35 -2.38
C GLY A 120 -0.88 39.38 -2.51
N VAL A 121 -0.24 38.23 -2.70
CA VAL A 121 1.23 38.07 -2.75
C VAL A 121 1.79 38.27 -4.17
N SER A 122 0.98 38.08 -5.23
CA SER A 122 1.44 38.12 -6.64
C SER A 122 0.57 39.01 -7.56
N ARG A 123 1.18 39.73 -8.51
CA ARG A 123 0.47 40.60 -9.49
C ARG A 123 -0.23 39.80 -10.60
N CYS A 124 -1.35 40.33 -11.10
CA CYS A 124 -2.38 39.68 -11.93
C CYS A 124 -1.98 39.26 -13.37
N CYS A 125 -0.77 39.59 -13.85
CA CYS A 125 -0.41 39.38 -15.26
C CYS A 125 -0.12 37.90 -15.56
N GLY A 126 -1.01 37.26 -16.35
CA GLY A 126 -0.82 35.91 -16.92
C GLY A 126 -1.87 34.86 -16.52
N LEU A 127 -2.83 35.20 -15.65
CA LEU A 127 -3.77 34.23 -15.06
C LEU A 127 -4.88 33.73 -16.01
N ALA A 128 -5.15 34.43 -17.12
CA ALA A 128 -6.26 34.08 -18.02
C ALA A 128 -6.02 32.76 -18.79
N LEU A 129 -4.76 32.45 -19.16
CA LEU A 129 -4.42 31.21 -19.89
C LEU A 129 -4.32 29.98 -18.97
N LEU A 130 -3.96 30.18 -17.70
CA LEU A 130 -3.89 29.11 -16.68
C LEU A 130 -5.28 28.75 -16.11
N GLY A 131 -6.19 29.72 -16.00
CA GLY A 131 -7.56 29.49 -15.55
C GLY A 131 -8.37 28.60 -16.52
N LEU A 132 -8.13 28.72 -17.84
CA LEU A 132 -8.82 27.91 -18.84
C LEU A 132 -8.36 26.44 -18.85
N ALA A 133 -7.07 26.18 -18.58
CA ALA A 133 -6.55 24.82 -18.44
C ALA A 133 -7.12 24.10 -17.20
N VAL A 134 -7.31 24.83 -16.09
CA VAL A 134 -7.96 24.30 -14.88
C VAL A 134 -9.47 24.11 -15.09
N LEU A 135 -10.13 24.97 -15.86
CA LEU A 135 -11.54 24.84 -16.21
C LEU A 135 -11.80 23.68 -17.18
N LEU A 136 -10.92 23.43 -18.15
CA LEU A 136 -11.04 22.29 -19.06
C LEU A 136 -10.69 20.95 -18.39
N ALA A 137 -9.75 20.95 -17.44
CA ALA A 137 -9.53 19.80 -16.56
C ALA A 137 -10.67 19.59 -15.55
N GLY A 138 -11.40 20.66 -15.18
CA GLY A 138 -12.55 20.62 -14.29
C GLY A 138 -13.92 20.40 -14.97
N SER A 139 -14.00 20.51 -16.30
CA SER A 139 -15.22 20.26 -17.09
C SER A 139 -15.28 18.84 -17.67
N GLY A 140 -14.18 18.09 -17.64
CA GLY A 140 -14.26 16.64 -17.57
C GLY A 140 -14.89 16.35 -16.22
N GLY A 141 -16.21 16.12 -16.22
CA GLY A 141 -17.05 16.18 -15.03
C GLY A 141 -16.32 15.67 -13.81
N ALA A 142 -16.26 16.51 -12.78
CA ALA A 142 -16.04 16.04 -11.43
C ALA A 142 -17.18 15.08 -11.11
N ALA A 143 -17.07 13.84 -11.59
CA ALA A 143 -17.44 12.70 -10.80
C ALA A 143 -16.69 12.94 -9.49
N ARG A 144 -17.39 13.49 -8.48
CA ARG A 144 -17.08 13.15 -7.11
C ARG A 144 -16.77 11.67 -7.16
N ALA A 145 -15.53 11.27 -6.87
CA ALA A 145 -15.25 9.87 -6.64
C ALA A 145 -16.25 9.47 -5.57
N ARG A 146 -17.30 8.77 -5.97
CA ARG A 146 -18.36 8.35 -5.09
C ARG A 146 -17.66 7.49 -4.06
N GLU A 147 -17.90 7.72 -2.77
CA GLU A 147 -17.41 6.78 -1.77
C GLU A 147 -17.84 5.37 -2.22
N PRO A 148 -16.91 4.41 -2.25
CA PRO A 148 -17.23 3.08 -2.72
C PRO A 148 -18.38 2.51 -1.90
N GLU A 149 -19.35 1.88 -2.57
CA GLU A 149 -20.46 1.26 -1.85
C GLU A 149 -19.91 0.11 -0.98
N LEU A 150 -20.59 -0.20 0.12
CA LEU A 150 -20.15 -1.29 1.00
C LEU A 150 -20.13 -2.64 0.28
N ALA A 151 -20.99 -2.83 -0.71
CA ALA A 151 -20.96 -4.01 -1.58
C ALA A 151 -19.67 -4.08 -2.41
N ASP A 152 -19.21 -2.96 -2.98
CA ASP A 152 -17.95 -2.90 -3.73
C ASP A 152 -16.75 -3.23 -2.83
N LEU A 153 -16.78 -2.73 -1.59
CA LEU A 153 -15.77 -3.04 -0.56
C LEU A 153 -15.80 -4.53 -0.19
N ALA A 154 -16.99 -5.11 -0.02
CA ALA A 154 -17.16 -6.53 0.28
C ALA A 154 -16.58 -7.41 -0.83
N THR A 155 -16.85 -7.08 -2.11
CA THR A 155 -16.26 -7.79 -3.25
C THR A 155 -14.75 -7.62 -3.30
N ARG A 156 -14.23 -6.40 -3.10
CA ARG A 156 -12.79 -6.11 -3.20
C ARG A 156 -11.96 -6.82 -2.13
N PHE A 157 -12.52 -7.03 -0.95
CA PHE A 157 -11.88 -7.71 0.18
C PHE A 157 -12.48 -9.10 0.45
N SER A 158 -13.09 -9.74 -0.56
CA SER A 158 -13.56 -11.11 -0.44
C SER A 158 -12.41 -12.11 -0.59
N PRO A 159 -12.55 -13.36 -0.08
CA PRO A 159 -11.58 -14.42 -0.32
C PRO A 159 -11.26 -14.61 -1.81
N GLU A 160 -12.28 -14.56 -2.67
CA GLU A 160 -12.15 -14.71 -4.13
C GLU A 160 -11.32 -13.57 -4.73
N ALA A 161 -11.48 -12.34 -4.24
CA ALA A 161 -10.66 -11.21 -4.68
C ALA A 161 -9.21 -11.32 -4.21
N TYR A 162 -8.94 -11.98 -3.09
CA TYR A 162 -7.56 -12.29 -2.68
C TYR A 162 -6.93 -13.37 -3.55
N LEU A 163 -7.65 -14.44 -3.85
CA LEU A 163 -7.20 -15.50 -4.77
C LEU A 163 -6.95 -14.94 -6.18
N ALA A 164 -7.84 -14.09 -6.70
CA ALA A 164 -7.71 -13.48 -8.02
C ALA A 164 -6.47 -12.55 -8.16
N ARG A 165 -5.85 -12.14 -7.05
CA ARG A 165 -4.60 -11.36 -7.05
C ARG A 165 -3.35 -12.23 -7.15
N GLN A 166 -3.46 -13.54 -7.00
CA GLN A 166 -2.33 -14.46 -7.10
C GLN A 166 -1.88 -14.56 -8.56
N ARG A 167 -0.58 -14.35 -8.80
CA ARG A 167 0.06 -14.30 -10.12
C ARG A 167 1.00 -15.48 -10.37
N HIS A 168 1.24 -16.26 -9.32
CA HIS A 168 2.20 -17.36 -9.28
C HIS A 168 1.46 -18.62 -8.86
N ALA A 169 1.86 -19.77 -9.40
CA ALA A 169 1.20 -21.05 -9.10
C ALA A 169 1.90 -21.86 -8.00
N GLU A 170 3.10 -21.45 -7.59
CA GLU A 170 3.93 -22.20 -6.64
C GLU A 170 4.70 -21.28 -5.69
N VAL A 171 4.90 -21.75 -4.47
CA VAL A 171 5.84 -21.20 -3.50
C VAL A 171 7.05 -22.13 -3.41
N ARG A 172 8.22 -21.65 -3.82
CA ARG A 172 9.50 -22.32 -3.56
C ARG A 172 9.93 -22.00 -2.13
N VAL A 173 10.41 -23.00 -1.42
CA VAL A 173 10.88 -22.85 -0.03
C VAL A 173 12.38 -23.12 0.00
N LEU A 174 13.15 -22.15 0.51
CA LEU A 174 14.53 -22.36 0.93
C LEU A 174 14.58 -22.33 2.45
N ALA A 175 15.19 -23.33 3.07
CA ALA A 175 15.52 -23.31 4.49
C ALA A 175 17.03 -23.24 4.67
N VAL A 176 17.48 -22.40 5.58
CA VAL A 176 18.89 -22.27 5.97
C VAL A 176 19.00 -22.25 7.49
N GLY A 177 20.15 -22.69 8.01
CA GLY A 177 20.40 -22.74 9.44
C GLY A 177 19.55 -23.78 10.18
N GLU A 178 19.74 -23.84 11.48
CA GLU A 178 19.04 -24.76 12.38
C GLU A 178 18.68 -24.03 13.69
N GLY A 179 17.67 -24.53 14.41
CA GLY A 179 17.26 -23.97 15.69
C GLY A 179 16.92 -22.47 15.58
N ALA A 180 17.53 -21.65 16.45
CA ALA A 180 17.30 -20.20 16.46
C ALA A 180 17.89 -19.48 15.24
N ASP A 181 18.96 -20.01 14.64
CA ASP A 181 19.57 -19.43 13.44
C ASP A 181 18.82 -19.81 12.16
N ARG A 182 17.78 -20.66 12.28
CA ARG A 182 17.00 -21.10 11.13
C ARG A 182 16.17 -19.96 10.55
N ALA A 183 16.07 -19.92 9.23
CA ALA A 183 15.13 -19.10 8.51
C ALA A 183 14.56 -19.82 7.29
N TYR A 184 13.32 -19.48 6.96
CA TYR A 184 12.63 -19.91 5.75
C TYR A 184 12.48 -18.73 4.81
N ALA A 185 12.85 -18.90 3.55
CA ALA A 185 12.53 -17.98 2.48
C ALA A 185 11.46 -18.62 1.58
N PHE A 186 10.32 -17.94 1.46
CA PHE A 186 9.23 -18.31 0.57
C PHE A 186 9.28 -17.43 -0.67
N ILE A 187 9.34 -18.06 -1.83
CA ILE A 187 9.72 -17.40 -3.08
C ILE A 187 8.67 -17.70 -4.15
N PRO A 188 8.14 -16.67 -4.84
CA PRO A 188 7.14 -16.85 -5.90
C PRO A 188 7.73 -17.60 -7.08
N ALA A 189 7.06 -18.66 -7.54
CA ALA A 189 7.49 -19.48 -8.66
C ALA A 189 6.33 -19.85 -9.59
N ALA A 190 6.68 -20.42 -10.74
CA ALA A 190 5.74 -20.81 -11.79
C ALA A 190 4.80 -19.65 -12.21
N PRO A 191 5.32 -18.58 -12.83
CA PRO A 191 6.74 -18.28 -13.13
C PRO A 191 7.45 -17.51 -12.01
N HIS A 192 8.78 -17.43 -12.00
CA HIS A 192 9.49 -16.49 -11.12
C HIS A 192 9.36 -15.05 -11.65
N PRO A 193 9.12 -14.04 -10.78
CA PRO A 193 9.19 -12.64 -11.20
C PRO A 193 10.65 -12.23 -11.40
N GLY A 194 10.91 -11.25 -12.29
CA GLY A 194 12.26 -10.75 -12.54
C GLY A 194 12.84 -9.93 -11.37
N ARG A 195 11.97 -9.25 -10.60
CA ARG A 195 12.28 -8.57 -9.33
C ARG A 195 11.06 -8.65 -8.42
N ALA A 196 11.28 -8.77 -7.11
CA ALA A 196 10.24 -8.92 -6.11
C ALA A 196 10.52 -8.04 -4.88
N PRO A 197 9.50 -7.43 -4.27
CA PRO A 197 9.64 -6.80 -2.96
C PRO A 197 9.97 -7.86 -1.89
N LEU A 198 10.67 -7.44 -0.84
CA LEU A 198 10.99 -8.27 0.34
C LEU A 198 10.02 -7.97 1.48
N VAL A 199 9.43 -9.03 2.04
CA VAL A 199 8.70 -8.98 3.31
C VAL A 199 9.52 -9.71 4.37
N LEU A 200 9.94 -8.99 5.39
CA LEU A 200 10.48 -9.60 6.60
C LEU A 200 9.31 -9.88 7.56
N PHE A 201 9.03 -11.16 7.81
CA PHE A 201 7.89 -11.60 8.61
C PHE A 201 8.36 -12.07 9.99
N LEU A 202 8.19 -11.22 11.00
CA LEU A 202 8.64 -11.45 12.37
C LEU A 202 7.46 -11.92 13.22
N HIS A 203 7.54 -13.16 13.70
CA HIS A 203 6.44 -13.83 14.39
C HIS A 203 6.36 -13.51 15.90
N GLY A 204 5.35 -14.06 16.57
CA GLY A 204 5.19 -13.90 18.02
C GLY A 204 6.13 -14.81 18.81
N TRP A 205 6.13 -14.68 20.14
CA TRP A 205 6.86 -15.63 21.00
C TRP A 205 6.39 -17.07 20.75
N LEU A 206 7.32 -18.03 20.70
CA LEU A 206 7.09 -19.45 20.36
C LEU A 206 6.50 -19.74 18.97
N GLY A 207 6.36 -18.73 18.09
CA GLY A 207 5.88 -18.91 16.71
C GLY A 207 6.89 -19.57 15.78
N VAL A 208 7.68 -20.54 16.22
CA VAL A 208 8.79 -21.12 15.45
C VAL A 208 8.36 -21.81 14.15
N SER A 209 7.08 -22.21 14.06
CA SER A 209 6.46 -22.75 12.83
C SER A 209 5.66 -21.66 12.11
N PRO A 210 5.83 -21.48 10.78
CA PRO A 210 5.07 -20.51 9.98
C PRO A 210 3.57 -20.82 9.88
N LYS A 211 3.13 -22.01 10.31
CA LYS A 211 1.75 -22.51 10.20
C LYS A 211 0.70 -21.46 10.49
N ASN A 212 0.81 -20.78 11.64
CA ASN A 212 -0.20 -19.82 12.12
C ASN A 212 -0.34 -18.59 11.22
N PHE A 213 0.56 -18.36 10.27
CA PHE A 213 0.43 -17.29 9.28
C PHE A 213 0.47 -17.83 7.86
N GLY A 214 0.36 -19.16 7.69
CA GLY A 214 0.62 -19.84 6.44
C GLY A 214 -0.21 -19.29 5.29
N ALA A 215 -1.50 -19.01 5.51
CA ALA A 215 -2.36 -18.46 4.45
C ALA A 215 -1.97 -17.02 4.06
N LEU A 216 -1.55 -16.18 5.03
CA LEU A 216 -1.07 -14.82 4.74
C LEU A 216 0.28 -14.87 4.01
N ILE A 217 1.20 -15.71 4.46
CA ILE A 217 2.50 -15.91 3.81
C ILE A 217 2.29 -16.39 2.37
N ASP A 218 1.45 -17.42 2.17
CA ASP A 218 1.10 -17.95 0.85
C ASP A 218 0.55 -16.86 -0.06
N HIS A 219 -0.41 -16.06 0.44
CA HIS A 219 -0.97 -14.95 -0.31
C HIS A 219 0.08 -13.91 -0.71
N LEU A 220 0.93 -13.46 0.22
CA LEU A 220 1.98 -12.46 -0.08
C LEU A 220 2.97 -12.98 -1.12
N VAL A 221 3.35 -14.25 -1.02
CA VAL A 221 4.27 -14.89 -1.96
C VAL A 221 3.61 -15.08 -3.32
N LEU A 222 2.40 -15.63 -3.38
CA LEU A 222 1.72 -15.89 -4.65
C LEU A 222 1.29 -14.60 -5.36
N ARG A 223 1.23 -13.46 -4.66
CA ARG A 223 1.16 -12.13 -5.30
C ARG A 223 2.51 -11.65 -5.86
N GLY A 224 3.65 -12.21 -5.46
CA GLY A 224 4.96 -11.93 -6.04
C GLY A 224 5.99 -11.31 -5.10
N ALA A 225 5.77 -11.34 -3.78
CA ALA A 225 6.78 -10.94 -2.80
C ALA A 225 7.67 -12.11 -2.39
N VAL A 226 8.94 -11.85 -2.07
CA VAL A 226 9.76 -12.80 -1.32
C VAL A 226 9.49 -12.58 0.16
N VAL A 227 9.11 -13.63 0.90
CA VAL A 227 8.88 -13.55 2.34
C VAL A 227 9.99 -14.30 3.07
N ILE A 228 10.68 -13.63 3.99
CA ILE A 228 11.64 -14.26 4.90
C ILE A 228 11.02 -14.37 6.30
N TYR A 229 11.02 -15.59 6.83
CA TYR A 229 10.54 -15.94 8.16
C TYR A 229 11.71 -16.49 8.98
N PRO A 230 12.40 -15.66 9.78
CA PRO A 230 13.42 -16.14 10.71
C PRO A 230 12.75 -16.83 11.92
N VAL A 231 13.36 -17.89 12.44
CA VAL A 231 12.86 -18.65 13.61
C VAL A 231 13.28 -18.00 14.93
N TYR A 232 14.55 -17.56 15.03
CA TYR A 232 15.17 -16.79 16.14
C TYR A 232 14.92 -17.28 17.57
N GLN A 233 14.39 -18.49 17.73
CA GLN A 233 14.08 -19.13 19.00
C GLN A 233 14.35 -20.63 18.89
N THR A 234 15.08 -21.15 19.87
CA THR A 234 15.02 -22.56 20.26
C THR A 234 14.43 -22.58 21.66
N PRO A 235 13.14 -22.90 21.81
CA PRO A 235 12.51 -22.97 23.12
C PRO A 235 12.97 -24.21 23.90
N PRO A 236 13.17 -24.13 25.23
CA PRO A 236 13.04 -22.95 26.10
C PRO A 236 14.34 -22.11 26.25
N GLN A 237 15.39 -22.38 25.46
CA GLN A 237 16.75 -21.84 25.70
C GLN A 237 16.91 -20.35 25.34
N THR A 238 16.03 -19.80 24.52
CA THR A 238 16.17 -18.42 24.01
C THR A 238 15.57 -17.40 24.96
N GLN A 239 16.33 -16.37 25.32
CA GLN A 239 15.86 -15.26 26.15
C GLN A 239 15.30 -14.11 25.29
N PRO A 240 14.29 -13.36 25.78
CA PRO A 240 13.70 -12.24 25.02
C PRO A 240 14.73 -11.20 24.52
N ARG A 241 15.76 -10.90 25.32
CA ARG A 241 16.80 -9.93 24.92
C ARG A 241 17.65 -10.36 23.71
N GLN A 242 17.67 -11.65 23.36
CA GLN A 242 18.50 -12.18 22.27
C GLN A 242 17.80 -12.17 20.90
N VAL A 243 16.46 -12.14 20.89
CA VAL A 243 15.66 -12.41 19.69
C VAL A 243 15.85 -11.40 18.57
N THR A 244 16.21 -10.15 18.87
CA THR A 244 16.47 -9.15 17.83
C THR A 244 17.72 -9.50 17.01
N ASP A 245 18.82 -9.85 17.67
CA ASP A 245 20.08 -10.17 16.99
C ASP A 245 20.00 -11.52 16.28
N LEU A 246 19.32 -12.50 16.88
CA LEU A 246 19.05 -13.81 16.27
C LEU A 246 18.18 -13.65 15.01
N ALA A 247 17.10 -12.86 15.07
CA ALA A 247 16.25 -12.61 13.90
C ALA A 247 17.02 -11.92 12.77
N ALA A 248 17.86 -10.93 13.09
CA ALA A 248 18.73 -10.29 12.12
C ALA A 248 19.72 -11.29 11.48
N GLY A 249 20.37 -12.13 12.29
CA GLY A 249 21.30 -13.15 11.82
C GLY A 249 20.67 -14.14 10.85
N ALA A 250 19.58 -14.78 11.27
CA ALA A 250 18.83 -15.74 10.46
C ALA A 250 18.29 -15.10 9.16
N THR A 251 17.81 -13.85 9.24
CA THR A 251 17.34 -13.12 8.05
C THR A 251 18.45 -12.86 7.04
N ARG A 252 19.64 -12.42 7.50
CA ARG A 252 20.78 -12.19 6.60
C ARG A 252 21.21 -13.48 5.91
N ALA A 253 21.23 -14.59 6.64
CA ALA A 253 21.55 -15.90 6.07
C ALA A 253 20.55 -16.31 4.97
N ALA A 254 19.25 -16.17 5.25
CA ALA A 254 18.21 -16.46 4.26
C ALA A 254 18.29 -15.54 3.04
N LEU A 255 18.47 -14.23 3.24
CA LEU A 255 18.60 -13.28 2.13
C LEU A 255 19.80 -13.59 1.24
N ALA A 256 20.95 -13.90 1.84
CA ALA A 256 22.14 -14.32 1.10
C ALA A 256 21.90 -15.60 0.29
N ALA A 257 21.21 -16.59 0.85
CA ALA A 257 20.88 -17.83 0.16
C ALA A 257 19.88 -17.64 -1.00
N VAL A 258 18.89 -16.76 -0.82
CA VAL A 258 17.99 -16.34 -1.91
C VAL A 258 18.76 -15.67 -3.02
N GLU A 259 19.64 -14.72 -2.72
CA GLU A 259 20.42 -13.98 -3.73
C GLU A 259 21.44 -14.86 -4.45
N ALA A 260 21.99 -15.86 -3.78
CA ALA A 260 22.86 -16.86 -4.39
C ALA A 260 22.09 -17.77 -5.37
N SER A 261 20.86 -18.16 -5.00
CA SER A 261 20.04 -19.08 -5.81
C SER A 261 19.27 -18.37 -6.92
N TYR A 262 18.88 -17.12 -6.69
CA TYR A 262 18.08 -16.29 -7.59
C TYR A 262 18.68 -14.87 -7.68
N PRO A 263 19.80 -14.72 -8.42
CA PRO A 263 20.46 -13.42 -8.55
C PRO A 263 19.50 -12.33 -9.05
N SER A 264 19.55 -11.16 -8.43
CA SER A 264 18.72 -9.98 -8.75
C SER A 264 17.22 -10.09 -8.46
N LEU A 265 16.74 -11.22 -7.91
CA LEU A 265 15.32 -11.40 -7.58
C LEU A 265 14.85 -10.40 -6.52
N VAL A 266 15.59 -10.23 -5.42
CA VAL A 266 15.16 -9.38 -4.31
C VAL A 266 15.46 -7.90 -4.61
N ASP A 267 14.42 -7.07 -4.59
CA ASP A 267 14.56 -5.61 -4.62
C ASP A 267 14.78 -5.07 -3.21
N ARG A 268 16.05 -4.87 -2.82
CA ARG A 268 16.43 -4.30 -1.51
C ARG A 268 15.94 -2.87 -1.30
N GLY A 269 15.46 -2.20 -2.34
CA GLY A 269 14.81 -0.89 -2.23
C GLY A 269 13.31 -0.98 -1.89
N LYS A 270 12.70 -2.16 -1.95
CA LYS A 270 11.27 -2.40 -1.75
C LYS A 270 11.06 -3.39 -0.61
N VAL A 271 11.01 -2.89 0.61
CA VAL A 271 11.05 -3.72 1.82
C VAL A 271 9.90 -3.36 2.76
N LEU A 272 9.14 -4.37 3.18
CA LEU A 272 8.13 -4.29 4.22
C LEU A 272 8.57 -5.09 5.43
N TYR A 273 8.53 -4.49 6.62
CA TYR A 273 8.68 -5.23 7.87
C TYR A 273 7.30 -5.47 8.47
N TYR A 274 6.98 -6.74 8.67
CA TYR A 274 5.78 -7.19 9.38
C TYR A 274 6.21 -7.76 10.72
N GLY A 275 5.64 -7.26 11.81
CA GLY A 275 5.91 -7.76 13.16
C GLY A 275 4.62 -8.05 13.90
N TYR A 276 4.43 -9.30 14.33
CA TYR A 276 3.30 -9.72 15.15
C TYR A 276 3.73 -9.96 16.60
N SER A 277 2.97 -9.46 17.58
CA SER A 277 3.26 -9.68 19.02
C SER A 277 4.71 -9.29 19.34
N MET A 278 5.51 -10.18 19.93
CA MET A 278 6.95 -9.95 20.15
C MET A 278 7.70 -9.53 18.87
N GLY A 279 7.29 -10.04 17.71
CA GLY A 279 7.85 -9.67 16.41
C GLY A 279 7.70 -8.19 16.09
N ALA A 280 6.71 -7.48 16.67
CA ALA A 280 6.59 -6.03 16.55
C ALA A 280 7.74 -5.31 17.25
N ALA A 281 8.16 -5.77 18.43
CA ALA A 281 9.33 -5.23 19.13
C ALA A 281 10.61 -5.44 18.33
N ILE A 282 10.78 -6.65 17.76
CA ILE A 282 11.91 -6.96 16.87
C ILE A 282 11.89 -6.05 15.65
N ALA A 283 10.73 -5.87 15.01
CA ALA A 283 10.58 -5.06 13.80
C ALA A 283 10.96 -3.60 14.07
N ILE A 284 10.53 -3.02 15.20
CA ILE A 284 10.92 -1.68 15.64
C ILE A 284 12.44 -1.60 15.80
N ASN A 285 13.06 -2.54 16.52
CA ASN A 285 14.49 -2.52 16.77
C ASN A 285 15.31 -2.60 15.48
N LEU A 286 14.94 -3.48 14.56
CA LEU A 286 15.60 -3.60 13.25
C LEU A 286 15.40 -2.34 12.40
N ALA A 287 14.19 -1.76 12.39
CA ALA A 287 13.86 -0.58 11.60
C ALA A 287 14.55 0.71 12.09
N ARG A 288 14.87 0.82 13.39
CA ARG A 288 15.57 1.97 13.98
C ARG A 288 17.05 2.03 13.58
N ALA A 289 17.68 0.88 13.33
CA ALA A 289 19.08 0.83 12.93
C ALA A 289 19.37 -0.30 11.92
N PRO A 290 18.79 -0.29 10.70
CA PRO A 290 18.91 -1.40 9.76
C PRO A 290 20.37 -1.72 9.42
N ALA A 291 21.20 -0.67 9.24
CA ALA A 291 22.62 -0.82 8.94
C ALA A 291 23.40 -1.54 10.06
N ARG A 292 23.09 -1.26 11.33
CA ARG A 292 23.72 -1.95 12.49
C ARG A 292 23.47 -3.45 12.44
N HIS A 293 22.29 -3.85 11.98
CA HIS A 293 21.88 -5.25 11.87
C HIS A 293 22.18 -5.88 10.50
N GLY A 294 22.82 -5.15 9.57
CA GLY A 294 23.08 -5.61 8.22
C GLY A 294 21.80 -5.91 7.42
N MET A 295 20.73 -5.18 7.71
CA MET A 295 19.40 -5.35 7.13
C MET A 295 19.10 -4.26 6.08
N PRO A 296 18.37 -4.57 4.99
CA PRO A 296 17.88 -3.53 4.11
C PRO A 296 16.81 -2.69 4.83
N PRO A 297 16.86 -1.35 4.75
CA PRO A 297 15.93 -0.49 5.48
C PRO A 297 14.48 -0.72 4.99
N PRO A 298 13.49 -0.77 5.89
CA PRO A 298 12.09 -0.88 5.48
C PRO A 298 11.61 0.42 4.84
N GLN A 299 10.75 0.28 3.83
CA GLN A 299 9.94 1.39 3.32
C GLN A 299 8.64 1.57 4.09
N VAL A 300 8.16 0.53 4.78
CA VAL A 300 6.97 0.55 5.62
C VAL A 300 7.10 -0.44 6.78
N LEU A 301 6.48 -0.12 7.92
CA LEU A 301 6.47 -0.93 9.13
C LEU A 301 5.02 -1.27 9.53
N VAL A 302 4.68 -2.55 9.60
CA VAL A 302 3.35 -3.05 9.96
C VAL A 302 3.45 -3.84 11.26
N LEU A 303 2.87 -3.31 12.32
CA LEU A 303 2.95 -3.81 13.69
C LEU A 303 1.57 -4.33 14.13
N VAL A 304 1.45 -5.64 14.27
CA VAL A 304 0.18 -6.34 14.48
C VAL A 304 0.12 -6.93 15.88
N ALA A 305 -0.93 -6.59 16.63
CA ALA A 305 -1.14 -6.99 18.02
C ALA A 305 0.19 -6.91 18.82
N PRO A 306 0.84 -5.75 18.87
CA PRO A 306 2.23 -5.64 19.32
C PRO A 306 2.40 -6.15 20.75
N GLY A 307 3.54 -6.77 21.01
CA GLY A 307 3.91 -7.32 22.31
C GLY A 307 5.37 -7.01 22.65
N ASP A 308 5.80 -7.43 23.83
CA ASP A 308 7.09 -7.09 24.43
C ASP A 308 7.51 -8.16 25.46
N ALA A 309 8.77 -8.13 25.91
CA ALA A 309 9.40 -9.13 26.77
C ALA A 309 8.65 -9.44 28.07
N HIS A 310 8.07 -8.43 28.73
CA HIS A 310 7.33 -8.62 30.00
C HIS A 310 6.08 -9.49 29.86
N HIS A 311 5.58 -9.72 28.64
CA HIS A 311 4.45 -10.61 28.40
C HIS A 311 4.84 -12.10 28.44
N VAL A 312 6.13 -12.41 28.33
CA VAL A 312 6.63 -13.79 28.18
C VAL A 312 7.68 -14.18 29.21
N ALA A 313 8.25 -13.18 29.91
CA ALA A 313 9.23 -13.37 30.95
C ALA A 313 8.98 -12.40 32.12
N HIS A 314 9.46 -12.77 33.31
CA HIS A 314 9.31 -12.00 34.53
C HIS A 314 10.67 -11.52 35.06
N GLY A 315 10.65 -10.59 36.02
CA GLY A 315 11.88 -10.05 36.62
C GLY A 315 12.76 -9.34 35.58
N PRO A 316 14.10 -9.37 35.73
CA PRO A 316 15.03 -8.70 34.81
C PRO A 316 14.92 -9.18 33.35
N GLU A 317 14.52 -10.43 33.11
CA GLU A 317 14.37 -10.99 31.77
C GLU A 317 13.13 -10.46 31.03
N GLY A 318 12.13 -9.98 31.78
CA GLY A 318 10.95 -9.30 31.26
C GLY A 318 11.18 -7.82 30.96
N ALA A 319 12.39 -7.29 31.14
CA ALA A 319 12.69 -5.90 30.79
C ALA A 319 12.37 -5.64 29.30
N SER A 320 11.71 -4.51 29.03
CA SER A 320 11.29 -4.15 27.67
C SER A 320 12.45 -4.24 26.68
N ILE A 321 12.22 -4.93 25.58
CA ILE A 321 13.19 -4.99 24.47
C ILE A 321 12.89 -3.96 23.39
N ILE A 322 11.73 -3.30 23.45
CA ILE A 322 11.35 -2.24 22.51
C ILE A 322 12.21 -1.03 22.82
N GLY A 323 13.24 -0.78 22.02
CA GLY A 323 13.94 0.49 22.15
C GLY A 323 13.16 1.63 21.50
N ASP A 324 13.62 2.86 21.71
CA ASP A 324 12.81 4.05 21.48
C ASP A 324 12.27 4.28 20.05
N PRO A 325 10.95 4.22 19.81
CA PRO A 325 10.35 4.51 18.51
C PRO A 325 10.67 5.90 17.96
N GLY A 326 11.08 6.85 18.81
CA GLY A 326 11.56 8.17 18.40
C GLY A 326 12.78 8.13 17.46
N ASP A 327 13.54 7.03 17.46
CA ASP A 327 14.68 6.85 16.54
C ASP A 327 14.28 6.38 15.14
N LEU A 328 12.98 6.07 14.91
CA LEU A 328 12.51 5.73 13.57
C LEU A 328 12.51 6.97 12.66
N PRO A 329 12.82 6.82 11.35
CA PRO A 329 12.71 7.93 10.40
C PRO A 329 11.30 8.53 10.40
N ALA A 330 11.19 9.86 10.47
CA ALA A 330 9.90 10.54 10.59
C ALA A 330 8.98 10.34 9.37
N ASP A 331 9.57 10.00 8.22
CA ASP A 331 8.87 9.72 6.97
C ASP A 331 8.54 8.23 6.77
N LEU A 332 9.03 7.34 7.64
CA LEU A 332 8.70 5.91 7.60
C LEU A 332 7.22 5.72 7.96
N PRO A 333 6.40 5.13 7.07
CA PRO A 333 5.04 4.76 7.38
C PRO A 333 4.98 3.64 8.42
N VAL A 334 4.20 3.87 9.48
CA VAL A 334 4.01 2.93 10.58
C VAL A 334 2.53 2.67 10.81
N VAL A 335 2.12 1.42 10.68
CA VAL A 335 0.76 0.98 11.01
C VAL A 335 0.81 0.16 12.28
N LEU A 336 0.09 0.61 13.31
CA LEU A 336 -0.28 -0.22 14.45
C LEU A 336 -1.69 -0.77 14.19
N MET A 337 -1.88 -2.07 14.32
CA MET A 337 -3.22 -2.65 14.29
C MET A 337 -3.39 -3.77 15.32
N THR A 338 -4.56 -3.87 15.94
CA THR A 338 -4.83 -4.88 16.97
C THR A 338 -6.32 -5.20 17.06
N GLY A 339 -6.65 -6.38 17.58
CA GLY A 339 -8.01 -6.74 17.93
C GLY A 339 -8.43 -6.14 19.27
N ALA A 340 -9.66 -5.64 19.37
CA ALA A 340 -10.20 -5.01 20.58
C ALA A 340 -10.34 -5.98 21.76
N ALA A 341 -10.47 -7.29 21.50
CA ALA A 341 -10.53 -8.31 22.55
C ALA A 341 -9.14 -8.78 23.03
N ASP A 342 -8.06 -8.26 22.43
CA ASP A 342 -6.68 -8.43 22.91
C ASP A 342 -6.31 -7.32 23.92
N THR A 343 -6.97 -7.35 25.07
CA THR A 343 -6.94 -6.25 26.04
C THR A 343 -5.65 -6.16 26.84
N SER A 344 -4.92 -7.28 27.00
CA SER A 344 -3.73 -7.34 27.85
C SER A 344 -2.41 -7.19 27.11
N ILE A 345 -2.33 -7.58 25.83
CA ILE A 345 -1.09 -7.54 25.06
C ILE A 345 -1.20 -6.47 23.97
N GLY A 346 -1.97 -6.75 22.92
CA GLY A 346 -2.00 -5.94 21.71
C GLY A 346 -2.51 -4.52 21.93
N VAL A 347 -3.69 -4.36 22.55
CA VAL A 347 -4.27 -3.02 22.78
C VAL A 347 -3.41 -2.19 23.73
N ALA A 348 -2.98 -2.78 24.86
CA ALA A 348 -2.17 -2.08 25.85
C ALA A 348 -0.83 -1.61 25.25
N THR A 349 -0.14 -2.51 24.53
CA THR A 349 1.15 -2.19 23.92
C THR A 349 1.00 -1.20 22.76
N ALA A 350 -0.02 -1.37 21.91
CA ALA A 350 -0.24 -0.47 20.77
C ALA A 350 -0.53 0.96 21.24
N ARG A 351 -1.33 1.13 22.29
CA ARG A 351 -1.61 2.44 22.90
C ARG A 351 -0.40 3.02 23.64
N ALA A 352 0.49 2.19 24.17
CA ALA A 352 1.76 2.66 24.75
C ALA A 352 2.77 3.09 23.67
N LEU A 353 2.74 2.45 22.50
CA LEU A 353 3.62 2.77 21.37
C LEU A 353 3.16 3.99 20.57
N ALA A 354 1.86 4.15 20.35
CA ALA A 354 1.31 5.18 19.47
C ALA A 354 1.76 6.63 19.82
N PRO A 355 1.78 7.07 21.09
CA PRO A 355 2.27 8.40 21.45
C PRO A 355 3.75 8.61 21.11
N ARG A 356 4.54 7.53 21.16
CA ARG A 356 5.99 7.56 20.88
C ARG A 356 6.31 7.62 19.39
N LEU A 357 5.30 7.47 18.52
CA LEU A 357 5.37 7.63 17.07
C LEU A 357 4.89 9.02 16.62
N CYS A 358 4.59 9.93 17.56
CA CYS A 358 4.03 11.25 17.25
C CYS A 358 5.01 12.20 16.54
N HIS A 359 6.30 11.88 16.47
CA HIS A 359 7.29 12.60 15.65
C HIS A 359 7.17 12.30 14.15
N GLY A 360 6.57 11.16 13.78
CA GLY A 360 6.34 10.80 12.38
C GLY A 360 5.37 11.74 11.65
N ARG A 361 5.15 11.52 10.36
CA ARG A 361 4.13 12.26 9.62
C ARG A 361 2.71 11.74 9.92
N THR A 362 1.75 12.65 10.07
CA THR A 362 0.34 12.36 10.39
C THR A 362 -0.37 11.55 9.30
N ASP A 363 0.03 11.72 8.04
CA ASP A 363 -0.46 10.98 6.86
C ASP A 363 0.22 9.60 6.69
N ARG A 364 1.14 9.23 7.58
CA ARG A 364 1.92 7.98 7.50
C ARG A 364 1.90 7.16 8.79
N ARG A 365 1.05 7.52 9.74
CA ARG A 365 0.85 6.75 10.96
C ARG A 365 -0.62 6.51 11.24
N THR A 366 -0.94 5.33 11.75
CA THR A 366 -2.30 5.03 12.21
C THR A 366 -2.29 3.94 13.27
N LEU A 367 -3.25 4.02 14.20
CA LEU A 367 -3.61 2.94 15.12
C LEU A 367 -5.02 2.47 14.78
N LEU A 368 -5.12 1.23 14.30
CA LEU A 368 -6.38 0.58 13.96
C LEU A 368 -6.76 -0.44 15.03
N VAL A 369 -7.99 -0.39 15.52
CA VAL A 369 -8.52 -1.34 16.50
C VAL A 369 -9.75 -2.05 15.93
N PHE A 370 -9.67 -3.38 15.83
CA PHE A 370 -10.71 -4.19 15.19
C PHE A 370 -11.66 -4.79 16.24
N PRO A 371 -12.94 -4.41 16.28
CA PRO A 371 -13.90 -4.96 17.24
C PRO A 371 -14.18 -6.44 16.99
N SER A 372 -14.58 -7.14 18.04
CA SER A 372 -15.27 -8.43 17.89
C SER A 372 -16.72 -8.15 17.51
N ASP A 373 -17.31 -9.05 16.73
CA ASP A 373 -18.70 -8.91 16.31
C ASP A 373 -19.44 -10.23 16.34
N GLU A 374 -20.75 -10.17 16.45
CA GLU A 374 -21.62 -11.34 16.54
C GLU A 374 -22.96 -11.08 15.85
N ARG A 375 -23.49 -12.12 15.21
CA ARG A 375 -24.79 -12.08 14.54
C ARG A 375 -25.44 -13.45 14.62
N GLY A 376 -26.57 -13.54 15.33
CA GLY A 376 -27.17 -14.82 15.70
C GLY A 376 -26.18 -15.65 16.52
N ASP A 377 -25.95 -16.89 16.10
CA ASP A 377 -25.02 -17.82 16.79
C ASP A 377 -23.56 -17.72 16.28
N VAL A 378 -23.29 -16.88 15.27
CA VAL A 378 -21.94 -16.72 14.71
C VAL A 378 -21.22 -15.59 15.42
N ARG A 379 -20.03 -15.88 15.94
CA ARG A 379 -19.16 -14.92 16.65
C ARG A 379 -17.80 -14.84 15.97
N VAL A 380 -17.37 -13.62 15.66
CA VAL A 380 -16.02 -13.31 15.20
C VAL A 380 -15.26 -12.60 16.32
N LYS A 381 -14.22 -13.25 16.85
CA LYS A 381 -13.45 -12.74 17.97
C LYS A 381 -12.13 -12.14 17.52
N SER A 382 -11.89 -10.88 17.87
CA SER A 382 -10.66 -10.13 17.63
C SER A 382 -9.67 -10.24 18.81
N GLY A 383 -9.35 -11.47 19.22
CA GLY A 383 -8.37 -11.74 20.27
C GLY A 383 -6.92 -11.67 19.77
N HIS A 384 -5.93 -11.93 20.64
CA HIS A 384 -4.50 -11.86 20.29
C HIS A 384 -4.17 -12.72 19.05
N GLY A 385 -4.67 -13.96 19.01
CA GLY A 385 -4.47 -14.88 17.88
C GLY A 385 -5.36 -14.64 16.66
N SER A 386 -6.15 -13.55 16.63
CA SER A 386 -7.02 -13.23 15.50
C SER A 386 -6.34 -13.09 14.13
N PRO A 387 -5.08 -12.62 13.99
CA PRO A 387 -4.40 -12.58 12.69
C PRO A 387 -3.78 -13.93 12.29
N GLY A 388 -4.20 -15.03 12.92
CA GLY A 388 -3.53 -16.33 12.90
C GLY A 388 -3.95 -17.29 11.78
N ALA A 389 -4.38 -16.80 10.61
CA ALA A 389 -4.81 -17.56 9.42
C ALA A 389 -3.94 -18.80 9.10
N PRO A 390 -4.27 -19.99 9.65
CA PRO A 390 -3.36 -21.12 9.66
C PRO A 390 -3.45 -21.92 8.37
N ASP A 391 -2.33 -22.45 7.89
CA ASP A 391 -2.29 -23.37 6.75
C ASP A 391 -1.34 -24.55 7.05
N SER A 392 -1.87 -25.76 6.95
CA SER A 392 -1.15 -27.00 7.26
C SER A 392 0.04 -27.27 6.34
N ARG A 393 0.07 -26.71 5.12
CA ARG A 393 1.22 -26.81 4.20
C ARG A 393 2.48 -26.13 4.76
N TYR A 394 2.31 -25.24 5.74
CA TYR A 394 3.36 -24.46 6.41
C TYR A 394 3.69 -24.98 7.81
N ASP A 395 3.26 -26.19 8.18
CA ASP A 395 3.49 -26.78 9.51
C ASP A 395 4.93 -27.31 9.69
N PHE A 396 5.88 -26.41 9.93
CA PHE A 396 7.31 -26.70 10.09
C PHE A 396 7.72 -26.70 11.57
N ARG A 397 7.19 -27.64 12.36
CA ARG A 397 7.38 -27.64 13.84
C ARG A 397 8.81 -27.87 14.28
N ASP A 398 9.54 -28.69 13.54
CA ASP A 398 10.93 -29.01 13.84
C ASP A 398 11.84 -28.07 13.06
N ALA A 399 12.45 -27.13 13.77
CA ALA A 399 13.42 -26.17 13.24
C ALA A 399 14.77 -26.82 12.88
N SER A 400 14.89 -28.15 12.83
CA SER A 400 16.01 -28.90 12.26
C SER A 400 15.60 -29.82 11.10
N ALA A 401 14.33 -30.21 11.00
CA ALA A 401 13.86 -31.14 9.98
C ALA A 401 13.89 -30.57 8.54
N PRO A 402 13.98 -31.42 7.50
CA PRO A 402 13.73 -31.01 6.12
C PRO A 402 12.34 -30.40 5.94
N VAL A 403 12.21 -29.46 5.01
CA VAL A 403 10.92 -28.84 4.62
C VAL A 403 10.62 -29.14 3.15
N PRO A 404 9.35 -29.09 2.72
CA PRO A 404 8.99 -29.21 1.31
C PRO A 404 9.72 -28.16 0.48
N ALA A 405 10.38 -28.55 -0.62
CA ALA A 405 11.03 -27.60 -1.52
C ALA A 405 10.03 -26.73 -2.31
N CYS A 406 8.79 -27.21 -2.43
CA CYS A 406 7.70 -26.54 -3.14
C CYS A 406 6.39 -26.73 -2.36
N ILE A 407 5.58 -25.67 -2.34
CA ILE A 407 4.19 -25.68 -1.92
C ILE A 407 3.35 -25.17 -3.10
N PRO A 408 2.48 -25.99 -3.72
CA PRO A 408 1.64 -25.53 -4.81
C PRO A 408 0.54 -24.59 -4.29
N ALA A 409 0.12 -23.63 -5.11
CA ALA A 409 -1.08 -22.83 -4.87
C ALA A 409 -2.31 -23.74 -4.73
N ARG A 410 -3.35 -23.24 -4.05
CA ARG A 410 -4.59 -23.98 -3.81
C ARG A 410 -5.78 -23.11 -4.20
N ASP A 411 -6.89 -23.73 -4.58
CA ASP A 411 -8.10 -23.04 -5.09
C ASP A 411 -8.89 -22.25 -4.02
N GLY A 412 -8.36 -22.11 -2.80
CA GLY A 412 -9.06 -21.55 -1.65
C GLY A 412 -8.14 -21.29 -0.46
N PHE A 413 -8.74 -21.21 0.73
CA PHE A 413 -7.98 -21.10 1.98
C PHE A 413 -8.35 -22.27 2.90
N GLU A 414 -7.41 -22.71 3.73
CA GLU A 414 -7.68 -23.75 4.72
C GLU A 414 -8.71 -23.23 5.74
N PRO A 415 -9.88 -23.90 5.89
CA PRO A 415 -10.88 -23.46 6.84
C PRO A 415 -10.34 -23.56 8.27
N SER A 416 -10.51 -22.50 9.05
CA SER A 416 -10.20 -22.51 10.48
C SER A 416 -11.07 -21.50 11.21
N ALA A 417 -11.19 -21.65 12.53
CA ALA A 417 -11.87 -20.66 13.36
C ALA A 417 -11.13 -19.30 13.39
N SER A 418 -9.83 -19.28 13.07
CA SER A 418 -9.06 -18.04 13.03
C SER A 418 -9.21 -17.29 11.72
N LEU A 419 -9.44 -17.99 10.60
CA LEU A 419 -9.58 -17.37 9.28
C LEU A 419 -11.02 -16.89 9.06
N ASN A 420 -11.23 -15.58 9.04
CA ASN A 420 -12.54 -14.96 8.91
C ASN A 420 -12.46 -13.57 8.27
N THR A 421 -13.56 -12.80 8.32
CA THR A 421 -13.62 -11.46 7.71
C THR A 421 -12.55 -10.49 8.22
N LEU A 422 -12.10 -10.64 9.48
CA LEU A 422 -11.06 -9.76 10.03
C LEU A 422 -9.72 -9.97 9.33
N ASP A 423 -9.43 -11.18 8.84
CA ASP A 423 -8.27 -11.42 7.99
C ASP A 423 -8.42 -10.64 6.69
N PHE A 424 -9.47 -10.90 5.91
CA PHE A 424 -9.60 -10.36 4.57
C PHE A 424 -9.85 -8.83 4.54
N ALA A 425 -10.82 -8.33 5.30
CA ALA A 425 -11.20 -6.92 5.31
C ALA A 425 -10.46 -6.08 6.38
N GLY A 426 -9.73 -6.72 7.30
CA GLY A 426 -8.92 -6.08 8.32
C GLY A 426 -7.42 -6.23 8.07
N TYR A 427 -6.82 -7.28 8.63
CA TYR A 427 -5.37 -7.47 8.64
C TYR A 427 -4.75 -7.52 7.23
N TRP A 428 -5.31 -8.33 6.33
CA TRP A 428 -4.79 -8.52 4.97
C TRP A 428 -5.05 -7.29 4.11
N LYS A 429 -6.15 -6.56 4.35
CA LYS A 429 -6.41 -5.27 3.69
C LYS A 429 -5.25 -4.32 3.97
N VAL A 430 -4.85 -4.21 5.23
CA VAL A 430 -3.72 -3.36 5.64
C VAL A 430 -2.42 -3.88 5.03
N VAL A 431 -2.05 -5.15 5.27
CA VAL A 431 -0.76 -5.68 4.80
C VAL A 431 -0.63 -5.63 3.27
N SER A 432 -1.69 -5.98 2.55
CA SER A 432 -1.73 -5.92 1.09
C SER A 432 -1.65 -4.49 0.57
N GLY A 433 -2.37 -3.54 1.18
CA GLY A 433 -2.30 -2.12 0.80
C GLY A 433 -0.90 -1.54 1.01
N MET A 434 -0.26 -1.88 2.14
CA MET A 434 1.12 -1.48 2.43
C MET A 434 2.12 -2.12 1.47
N LEU A 435 1.93 -3.39 1.10
CA LEU A 435 2.77 -4.05 0.10
C LEU A 435 2.57 -3.45 -1.30
N ASP A 436 1.35 -3.11 -1.68
CA ASP A 436 1.07 -2.42 -2.95
C ASP A 436 1.73 -1.05 -2.99
N TRP A 437 1.82 -0.34 -1.86
CA TRP A 437 2.57 0.91 -1.74
C TRP A 437 4.06 0.68 -1.99
N VAL A 438 4.66 -0.30 -1.33
CA VAL A 438 6.08 -0.69 -1.53
C VAL A 438 6.34 -1.10 -2.98
N GLU A 439 5.42 -1.82 -3.62
CA GLU A 439 5.58 -2.30 -4.99
C GLU A 439 5.44 -1.19 -6.04
N SER A 440 4.44 -0.32 -5.89
CA SER A 440 3.96 0.56 -6.97
C SER A 440 4.02 2.06 -6.66
N GLY A 441 4.27 2.44 -5.41
CA GLY A 441 4.15 3.82 -4.95
C GLY A 441 2.70 4.29 -4.72
N ARG A 442 1.71 3.41 -4.88
CA ARG A 442 0.29 3.72 -4.63
C ARG A 442 0.07 4.02 -3.15
N TYR A 443 -0.37 5.24 -2.84
CA TYR A 443 -0.75 5.60 -1.47
C TYR A 443 -1.90 4.70 -0.98
N PRO A 444 -1.80 4.07 0.21
CA PRO A 444 -2.81 3.16 0.70
C PRO A 444 -3.91 3.92 1.45
N SER A 445 -4.84 4.49 0.69
CA SER A 445 -6.02 5.19 1.22
C SER A 445 -6.91 4.28 2.08
N GLU A 446 -6.87 2.97 1.86
CA GLU A 446 -7.53 1.96 2.66
C GLU A 446 -6.94 1.79 4.08
N VAL A 447 -5.78 2.39 4.34
CA VAL A 447 -5.09 2.38 5.64
C VAL A 447 -5.00 3.78 6.25
N PHE A 448 -4.45 4.74 5.50
CA PHE A 448 -4.20 6.11 6.00
C PHE A 448 -5.23 7.14 5.51
N GLY A 449 -6.25 6.73 4.75
CA GLY A 449 -7.32 7.62 4.34
C GLY A 449 -8.26 7.99 5.51
N THR A 450 -9.36 8.63 5.14
CA THR A 450 -10.45 9.02 6.06
C THR A 450 -11.82 8.52 5.59
N GLY A 451 -11.88 7.78 4.48
CA GLY A 451 -13.12 7.28 3.89
C GLY A 451 -13.61 5.98 4.53
N ALA A 452 -14.82 5.56 4.16
CA ALA A 452 -15.47 4.34 4.66
C ALA A 452 -14.61 3.07 4.55
N GLU A 453 -13.73 2.99 3.56
CA GLU A 453 -12.84 1.86 3.32
C GLU A 453 -11.89 1.55 4.50
N VAL A 454 -11.43 2.58 5.23
CA VAL A 454 -10.57 2.39 6.40
C VAL A 454 -11.31 1.63 7.49
N HIS A 455 -12.57 1.99 7.70
CA HIS A 455 -13.45 1.45 8.75
C HIS A 455 -14.10 0.11 8.38
N PHE A 456 -14.13 -0.24 7.09
CA PHE A 456 -14.81 -1.44 6.61
C PHE A 456 -14.12 -2.74 7.09
N LEU A 457 -14.91 -3.65 7.67
CA LEU A 457 -14.45 -4.98 8.14
C LEU A 457 -15.28 -6.15 7.56
N GLY A 458 -16.08 -5.89 6.53
CA GLY A 458 -16.91 -6.89 5.86
C GLY A 458 -18.41 -6.67 6.02
N LEU A 459 -19.18 -7.58 5.41
CA LEU A 459 -20.63 -7.68 5.55
C LEU A 459 -21.00 -9.08 6.06
N TRP A 460 -21.96 -9.15 6.98
CA TRP A 460 -22.65 -10.38 7.35
C TRP A 460 -23.41 -10.95 6.14
N PRO A 461 -23.76 -12.25 6.13
CA PRO A 461 -24.49 -12.86 5.01
C PRO A 461 -25.82 -12.18 4.67
N ASP A 462 -26.46 -11.51 5.64
CA ASP A 462 -27.70 -10.73 5.44
C ASP A 462 -27.46 -9.32 4.85
N GLY A 463 -26.21 -8.98 4.51
CA GLY A 463 -25.79 -7.68 4.00
C GLY A 463 -25.52 -6.64 5.08
N THR A 464 -25.72 -6.95 6.36
CA THR A 464 -25.44 -6.00 7.44
C THR A 464 -23.93 -5.79 7.60
N PRO A 465 -23.44 -4.54 7.73
CA PRO A 465 -22.02 -4.31 7.98
C PRO A 465 -21.56 -4.87 9.32
N TYR A 466 -20.33 -5.40 9.36
CA TYR A 466 -19.65 -5.67 10.63
C TYR A 466 -19.43 -4.37 11.40
N LYS A 467 -19.30 -4.47 12.72
CA LYS A 467 -18.82 -3.35 13.55
C LYS A 467 -17.54 -2.76 12.94
N PRO A 468 -17.49 -1.43 12.71
CA PRO A 468 -16.39 -0.83 11.96
C PRO A 468 -15.08 -0.85 12.73
N ALA A 469 -13.95 -0.89 12.00
CA ALA A 469 -12.64 -0.64 12.59
C ALA A 469 -12.59 0.77 13.20
N LEU A 470 -11.98 0.87 14.38
CA LEU A 470 -11.74 2.13 15.05
C LEU A 470 -10.38 2.66 14.65
N VAL A 471 -10.31 3.94 14.31
CA VAL A 471 -9.05 4.66 14.11
C VAL A 471 -8.82 5.48 15.37
N GLU A 472 -7.80 5.15 16.15
CA GLU A 472 -7.46 5.92 17.34
C GLU A 472 -6.48 7.05 16.97
N ASP A 473 -6.91 8.28 17.20
CA ASP A 473 -6.05 9.45 17.05
C ASP A 473 -5.34 9.75 18.36
N VAL A 474 -4.08 9.32 18.44
CA VAL A 474 -3.26 9.43 19.65
C VAL A 474 -2.39 10.69 19.65
N CYS A 475 -2.14 11.28 18.48
CA CYS A 475 -1.22 12.42 18.32
C CYS A 475 -1.94 13.75 18.09
N GLY A 476 -3.28 13.75 18.03
CA GLY A 476 -4.10 14.91 17.69
C GLY A 476 -4.44 14.98 16.20
N ALA A 477 -5.49 15.76 15.89
CA ALA A 477 -6.16 15.77 14.58
C ALA A 477 -5.18 15.85 13.41
N ARG A 478 -5.40 14.98 12.41
CA ARG A 478 -4.75 15.06 11.09
C ARG A 478 -5.14 16.38 10.42
N ASN A 479 -4.32 17.41 10.53
CA ASN A 479 -4.50 18.67 9.79
C ASN A 479 -4.26 18.48 8.29
#